data_AF-A0A0K9NSM2-F1
#
_entry.id   AF-A0A0K9NSM2-F1
#
_cell.length_a   1.000
_cell.length_b   1.000
_cell.length_c   1.000
_cell.angle_alpha   90.00
_cell.angle_beta   90.00
_cell.angle_gamma   90.00
#
_symmetry.space_group_name_H-M   'P 1'
#
loop_
_entity.id
_entity.type
_entity.pdbx_description
1 polymer ?
#
loop_
_entity_poly.entity_id
_entity_poly.type
_entity_poly.pdbx_seq_one_letter_code
_entity_poly.pdbx_strand_id
1 'polypeptide(L)'
;MNQQQQQQAILQQQAIQQQQLMQQQMVQQQQQQQALQQQQFLQQPQQQQHNPSPPPSMESRHDDDAQLAEFLSSLMDYTPTIPDNLVEYYLGKSGFQCPDLRLTRLVAVATQKFISEVASDALQHCKARQSAVVRDNKRDRQQKDKRLVLTMEDLSKAMREYGVNMKHPEYFADSPSAGSVPASREK
;
A
#
# COMPACT_ATOMS: atom_id res chain seq x y z
N MET A 1 73.42 6.00 9.38
CA MET A 1 72.05 6.40 8.99
C MET A 1 70.98 5.34 9.29
N ASN A 2 71.26 4.28 10.10
CA ASN A 2 70.29 3.20 10.35
C ASN A 2 69.72 3.14 11.78
N GLN A 3 70.35 3.79 12.77
CA GLN A 3 69.94 3.64 14.17
C GLN A 3 68.70 4.49 14.52
N GLN A 4 68.60 5.70 13.97
CA GLN A 4 67.46 6.59 14.21
C GLN A 4 66.17 6.07 13.56
N GLN A 5 66.29 5.46 12.38
CA GLN A 5 65.16 4.84 11.69
C GLN A 5 64.68 3.57 12.41
N GLN A 6 65.60 2.81 13.01
CA GLN A 6 65.26 1.65 13.84
C GLN A 6 64.56 2.06 15.14
N GLN A 7 64.98 3.16 15.78
CA GLN A 7 64.29 3.72 16.95
C GLN A 7 62.87 4.20 16.62
N GLN A 8 62.66 4.85 15.47
CA GLN A 8 61.33 5.26 15.03
C GLN A 8 60.40 4.07 14.77
N ALA A 9 60.90 2.98 14.19
CA ALA A 9 60.11 1.77 13.96
C ALA A 9 59.66 1.10 15.28
N ILE A 10 60.53 1.05 16.29
CA ILE A 10 60.20 0.50 17.62
C ILE A 10 59.12 1.35 18.31
N LEU A 11 59.25 2.68 18.27
CA LEU A 11 58.26 3.60 18.83
C LEU A 11 56.89 3.48 18.13
N GLN A 12 56.88 3.34 16.80
CA GLN A 12 55.65 3.13 16.05
C GLN A 12 54.99 1.79 16.39
N GLN A 13 55.79 0.72 16.55
CA GLN A 13 55.27 -0.58 16.95
C GLN A 13 54.70 -0.57 18.38
N GLN A 14 55.33 0.15 19.31
CA GLN A 14 54.78 0.38 20.66
C GLN A 14 53.46 1.17 20.61
N ALA A 15 53.35 2.20 19.76
CA ALA A 15 52.12 2.98 19.61
C ALA A 15 50.97 2.12 19.07
N ILE A 16 51.23 1.27 18.08
CA ILE A 16 50.24 0.34 17.53
C ILE A 16 49.81 -0.68 18.59
N GLN A 17 50.76 -1.22 19.36
CA GLN A 17 50.47 -2.19 20.42
C GLN A 17 49.65 -1.56 21.56
N GLN A 18 49.95 -0.32 21.97
CA GLN A 18 49.13 0.41 22.94
C GLN A 18 47.72 0.68 22.41
N GLN A 19 47.57 1.02 21.13
CA GLN A 19 46.26 1.24 20.53
C GLN A 19 45.42 -0.05 20.51
N GLN A 20 46.04 -1.19 20.19
CA GLN A 20 45.37 -2.49 20.26
C GLN A 20 44.97 -2.87 21.69
N LEU A 21 45.84 -2.63 22.68
CA LEU A 21 45.56 -2.91 24.09
C LEU A 21 44.39 -2.06 24.60
N MET A 22 44.34 -0.77 24.25
CA MET A 22 43.25 0.12 24.63
C MET A 22 41.93 -0.30 23.99
N GLN A 23 41.97 -0.72 22.72
CA GLN A 23 40.78 -1.21 22.01
C GLN A 23 40.25 -2.51 22.65
N GLN A 24 41.14 -3.40 23.08
CA GLN A 24 40.76 -4.64 23.78
C GLN A 24 40.15 -4.35 25.17
N GLN A 25 40.67 -3.36 25.90
CA GLN A 25 40.06 -2.90 27.16
C GLN A 25 38.66 -2.32 26.97
N MET A 26 38.45 -1.50 25.93
CA MET A 26 37.13 -0.93 25.62
C MET A 26 36.09 -2.02 25.32
N VAL A 27 36.45 -3.03 24.53
CA VAL A 27 35.53 -4.15 24.23
C VAL A 27 35.21 -4.95 25.49
N GLN A 28 36.20 -5.19 26.34
CA GLN A 28 36.00 -5.94 27.60
C GLN A 28 35.13 -5.15 28.59
N GLN A 29 35.32 -3.83 28.70
CA GLN A 29 34.48 -2.97 29.54
C GLN A 29 33.03 -2.93 29.05
N GLN A 30 32.82 -2.90 27.73
CA GLN A 30 31.48 -2.95 27.14
C GLN A 30 30.78 -4.30 27.40
N GLN A 31 31.50 -5.43 27.27
CA GLN A 31 30.95 -6.74 27.63
C GLN A 31 30.58 -6.83 29.12
N GLN A 32 31.39 -6.26 30.01
CA GLN A 32 31.12 -6.28 31.44
C GLN A 32 29.88 -5.43 31.79
N GLN A 33 29.67 -4.28 31.14
CA GLN A 33 28.43 -3.50 31.28
C GLN A 33 27.20 -4.25 30.77
N GLN A 34 27.29 -4.95 29.63
CA GLN A 34 26.19 -5.78 29.14
C GLN A 34 25.87 -6.96 30.08
N ALA A 35 26.88 -7.57 30.71
CA ALA A 35 26.68 -8.64 31.67
C ALA A 35 25.97 -8.14 32.95
N LEU A 36 26.36 -6.96 33.46
CA LEU A 36 25.70 -6.34 34.61
C LEU A 36 24.25 -5.97 34.33
N GLN A 37 23.95 -5.48 33.12
CA GLN A 37 22.59 -5.13 32.71
C GLN A 37 21.67 -6.37 32.60
N GLN A 38 22.20 -7.50 32.10
CA GLN A 38 21.47 -8.77 32.10
C GLN A 38 21.23 -9.32 33.51
N GLN A 39 22.20 -9.18 34.41
CA GLN A 39 22.04 -9.65 35.79
C GLN A 39 21.01 -8.81 36.56
N GLN A 40 20.89 -7.51 36.26
CA GLN A 40 19.86 -6.64 36.82
C GLN A 40 18.45 -7.02 36.34
N PHE A 41 18.33 -7.55 35.11
CA PHE A 41 17.06 -8.08 34.60
C PHE A 41 16.63 -9.39 35.30
N LEU A 42 17.59 -10.19 35.78
CA LEU A 42 17.36 -11.47 36.46
C LEU A 42 17.01 -11.36 37.96
N GLN A 43 16.99 -10.15 38.53
CA GLN A 43 16.79 -9.95 39.98
C GLN A 43 15.48 -9.26 40.34
N GLN A 44 14.51 -9.20 39.41
CA GLN A 44 13.16 -8.74 39.75
C GLN A 44 12.47 -9.79 40.65
N PRO A 45 11.98 -9.44 41.86
CA PRO A 45 11.34 -10.40 42.75
C PRO A 45 10.01 -10.86 42.17
N GLN A 46 9.82 -12.18 42.06
CA GLN A 46 8.50 -12.77 41.90
C GLN A 46 7.68 -12.52 43.18
N GLN A 47 6.77 -11.55 43.13
CA GLN A 47 5.60 -11.53 44.00
C GLN A 47 4.40 -12.00 43.18
N GLN A 48 3.93 -13.20 43.49
CA GLN A 48 2.70 -13.79 43.00
C GLN A 48 1.48 -13.02 43.51
N GLN A 49 0.62 -12.57 42.60
CA GLN A 49 -0.82 -12.57 42.87
C GLN A 49 -1.61 -12.86 41.59
N HIS A 50 -2.13 -14.09 41.56
CA HIS A 50 -3.26 -14.62 40.81
C HIS A 50 -3.99 -13.64 39.84
N ASN A 51 -3.74 -13.78 38.54
CA ASN A 51 -4.72 -13.48 37.50
C ASN A 51 -4.42 -14.37 36.27
N PRO A 52 -5.35 -15.19 35.76
CA PRO A 52 -5.10 -15.96 34.55
C PRO A 52 -5.16 -15.01 33.35
N SER A 53 -4.00 -14.60 32.83
CA SER A 53 -3.88 -13.85 31.58
C SER A 53 -4.14 -14.77 30.37
N PRO A 54 -4.90 -14.32 29.34
CA PRO A 54 -5.17 -15.13 28.15
C PRO A 54 -3.92 -15.24 27.26
N PRO A 55 -3.88 -16.19 26.30
CA PRO A 55 -2.75 -16.36 25.39
C PRO A 55 -2.54 -15.12 24.48
N PRO A 56 -1.31 -14.88 23.98
CA PRO A 56 -0.86 -13.67 23.25
C PRO A 56 -1.47 -13.47 21.85
N SER A 57 -2.59 -14.12 21.55
CA SER A 57 -3.36 -13.97 20.31
C SER A 57 -4.64 -13.13 20.51
N MET A 58 -5.00 -12.80 21.75
CA MET A 58 -6.25 -12.08 22.05
C MET A 58 -6.10 -10.56 22.15
N GLU A 59 -4.91 -10.03 22.45
CA GLU A 59 -4.72 -8.57 22.60
C GLU A 59 -4.85 -7.83 21.26
N SER A 60 -4.24 -8.34 20.18
CA SER A 60 -4.34 -7.71 18.85
C SER A 60 -5.77 -7.68 18.31
N ARG A 61 -6.60 -8.68 18.64
CA ARG A 61 -8.01 -8.74 18.23
C ARG A 61 -8.87 -7.71 18.94
N HIS A 62 -8.59 -7.44 20.21
CA HIS A 62 -9.33 -6.44 20.97
C HIS A 62 -9.05 -5.03 20.45
N ASP A 63 -7.82 -4.75 20.01
CA ASP A 63 -7.48 -3.47 19.40
C ASP A 63 -8.19 -3.26 18.05
N ASP A 64 -8.32 -4.30 17.23
CA ASP A 64 -9.05 -4.24 15.95
C ASP A 64 -10.56 -4.04 16.15
N ASP A 65 -11.18 -4.77 17.11
CA ASP A 65 -12.59 -4.63 17.43
C ASP A 65 -12.91 -3.25 18.02
N ALA A 66 -12.00 -2.70 18.83
CA ALA A 66 -12.12 -1.34 19.36
C ALA A 66 -12.01 -0.29 18.24
N GLN A 67 -11.06 -0.44 17.33
CA GLN A 67 -10.92 0.44 16.15
C GLN A 67 -12.14 0.37 15.24
N LEU A 68 -12.70 -0.83 15.02
CA LEU A 68 -13.91 -1.01 14.23
C LEU A 68 -15.12 -0.33 14.89
N ALA A 69 -15.28 -0.49 16.21
CA ALA A 69 -16.37 0.14 16.96
C ALA A 69 -16.28 1.68 16.89
N GLU A 70 -15.08 2.24 17.02
CA GLU A 70 -14.83 3.67 16.86
C GLU A 70 -15.16 4.14 15.44
N PHE A 71 -14.71 3.39 14.42
CA PHE A 71 -15.02 3.70 13.03
C PHE A 71 -16.53 3.70 12.77
N LEU A 72 -17.26 2.66 13.19
CA LEU A 72 -18.71 2.59 13.01
C LEU A 72 -19.44 3.71 13.76
N SER A 73 -18.91 4.13 14.92
CA SER A 73 -19.47 5.26 15.67
C SER A 73 -19.29 6.57 14.90
N SER A 74 -18.12 6.78 14.30
CA SER A 74 -17.85 7.97 13.47
C SER A 74 -18.78 8.11 12.25
N LEU A 75 -19.35 7.01 11.75
CA LEU A 75 -20.31 7.03 10.64
C LEU A 75 -21.65 7.70 10.98
N MET A 76 -21.97 7.89 12.26
CA MET A 76 -23.17 8.63 12.67
C MET A 76 -23.10 10.12 12.36
N ASP A 77 -21.89 10.69 12.39
CA ASP A 77 -21.68 12.11 12.13
C ASP A 77 -21.19 12.37 10.70
N TYR A 78 -20.80 11.32 9.97
CA TYR A 78 -20.38 11.41 8.58
C TYR A 78 -21.57 11.35 7.61
N THR A 79 -21.59 12.23 6.61
CA THR A 79 -22.55 12.22 5.51
C THR A 79 -21.86 11.80 4.21
N PRO A 80 -22.03 10.55 3.74
CA PRO A 80 -21.42 10.10 2.49
C PRO A 80 -22.01 10.81 1.26
N THR A 81 -21.19 10.99 0.22
CA THR A 81 -21.64 11.41 -1.13
C THR A 81 -22.77 10.55 -1.71
N ILE A 82 -22.86 9.26 -1.37
CA ILE A 82 -23.97 8.38 -1.77
C ILE A 82 -25.06 8.52 -0.71
N PRO A 83 -26.26 9.02 -1.06
CA PRO A 83 -27.32 9.27 -0.10
C PRO A 83 -27.87 8.02 0.58
N ASP A 84 -28.26 8.14 1.85
CA ASP A 84 -28.77 7.03 2.68
C ASP A 84 -29.98 6.34 2.02
N ASN A 85 -30.94 7.09 1.47
CA ASN A 85 -32.13 6.56 0.80
C ASN A 85 -31.80 5.71 -0.45
N LEU A 86 -30.70 6.00 -1.13
CA LEU A 86 -30.27 5.22 -2.29
C LEU A 86 -29.71 3.86 -1.83
N VAL A 87 -28.95 3.86 -0.74
CA VAL A 87 -28.40 2.63 -0.17
C VAL A 87 -29.53 1.76 0.40
N GLU A 88 -30.46 2.36 1.15
CA GLU A 88 -31.64 1.66 1.69
C GLU A 88 -32.46 1.00 0.57
N TYR A 89 -32.64 1.69 -0.56
CA TYR A 89 -33.32 1.12 -1.72
C TYR A 89 -32.61 -0.13 -2.26
N TYR A 90 -31.28 -0.09 -2.44
CA TYR A 90 -30.54 -1.24 -2.96
C TYR A 90 -30.39 -2.38 -1.95
N LEU A 91 -30.29 -2.07 -0.65
CA LEU A 91 -30.34 -3.07 0.42
C LEU A 91 -31.72 -3.74 0.47
N GLY A 92 -32.81 -2.97 0.41
CA GLY A 92 -34.16 -3.52 0.35
C GLY A 92 -34.37 -4.40 -0.88
N LYS A 93 -33.80 -4.00 -2.03
CA LYS A 93 -33.82 -4.80 -3.26
C LYS A 93 -33.07 -6.13 -3.15
N SER A 94 -32.00 -6.19 -2.35
CA SER A 94 -31.30 -7.47 -2.06
C SER A 94 -31.98 -8.30 -0.98
N GLY A 95 -33.07 -7.80 -0.36
CA GLY A 95 -33.80 -8.47 0.71
C GLY A 95 -33.24 -8.18 2.11
N PHE A 96 -32.40 -7.14 2.26
CA PHE A 96 -31.84 -6.72 3.53
C PHE A 96 -32.42 -5.38 3.98
N GLN A 97 -33.04 -5.34 5.14
CA GLN A 97 -33.55 -4.10 5.72
C GLN A 97 -32.95 -3.94 7.11
N CYS A 98 -32.27 -2.81 7.33
CA CYS A 98 -31.65 -2.49 8.61
C CYS A 98 -31.97 -1.05 9.00
N PRO A 99 -32.50 -0.80 10.21
CA PRO A 99 -32.74 0.56 10.70
C PRO A 99 -31.47 1.24 11.21
N ASP A 100 -30.34 0.52 11.32
CA ASP A 100 -29.07 1.09 11.78
C ASP A 100 -28.39 1.88 10.65
N LEU A 101 -28.43 3.20 10.77
CA LEU A 101 -27.80 4.14 9.83
C LEU A 101 -26.29 3.90 9.68
N ARG A 102 -25.60 3.30 10.66
CA ARG A 102 -24.16 3.04 10.58
C ARG A 102 -23.87 2.01 9.51
N LEU A 103 -24.72 0.99 9.41
CA LEU A 103 -24.59 -0.05 8.39
C LEU A 103 -24.95 0.49 7.00
N THR A 104 -25.99 1.32 6.89
CA THR A 104 -26.33 2.02 5.65
C THR A 104 -25.15 2.87 5.17
N ARG A 105 -24.55 3.67 6.05
CA ARG A 105 -23.42 4.54 5.70
C ARG A 105 -22.12 3.77 5.50
N LEU A 106 -21.92 2.65 6.18
CA LEU A 106 -20.79 1.75 5.93
C LEU A 106 -20.83 1.24 4.49
N VAL A 107 -21.99 0.77 4.03
CA VAL A 107 -22.18 0.32 2.65
C VAL A 107 -21.95 1.48 1.67
N ALA A 108 -22.43 2.68 2.00
CA ALA A 108 -22.19 3.89 1.20
C ALA A 108 -20.67 4.17 1.04
N VAL A 109 -19.93 4.22 2.14
CA VAL A 109 -18.49 4.50 2.16
C VAL A 109 -17.70 3.39 1.48
N ALA A 110 -18.04 2.11 1.71
CA ALA A 110 -17.42 0.99 1.02
C ALA A 110 -17.61 1.07 -0.50
N THR A 111 -18.81 1.43 -0.95
CA THR A 111 -19.11 1.62 -2.38
C THR A 111 -18.32 2.79 -2.97
N GLN A 112 -18.20 3.90 -2.23
CA GLN A 112 -17.38 5.05 -2.65
C GLN A 112 -15.91 4.71 -2.76
N LYS A 113 -15.37 3.98 -1.77
CA LYS A 113 -14.00 3.50 -1.78
C LYS A 113 -13.76 2.64 -3.02
N PHE A 114 -14.65 1.68 -3.27
CA PHE A 114 -14.56 0.81 -4.44
C PHE A 114 -14.53 1.60 -5.75
N ILE A 115 -15.48 2.53 -5.95
CA ILE A 115 -15.51 3.39 -7.16
C ILE A 115 -14.22 4.23 -7.27
N SER A 116 -13.71 4.73 -6.15
CA SER A 116 -12.48 5.54 -6.12
C SER A 116 -11.24 4.73 -6.50
N GLU A 117 -11.15 3.47 -6.07
CA GLU A 117 -10.07 2.56 -6.45
C GLU A 117 -10.12 2.27 -7.96
N VAL A 118 -11.29 1.91 -8.48
CA VAL A 118 -11.49 1.67 -9.92
C VAL A 118 -11.15 2.89 -10.77
N ALA A 119 -11.58 4.08 -10.35
CA ALA A 119 -11.27 5.32 -11.03
C ALA A 119 -9.77 5.65 -10.99
N SER A 120 -9.10 5.35 -9.87
CA SER A 120 -7.66 5.54 -9.71
C SER A 120 -6.86 4.62 -10.63
N ASP A 121 -7.24 3.35 -10.73
CA ASP A 121 -6.58 2.38 -11.62
C ASP A 121 -6.79 2.74 -13.09
N ALA A 122 -8.02 3.09 -13.48
CA ALA A 122 -8.31 3.57 -14.83
C ALA A 122 -7.52 4.85 -15.16
N LEU A 123 -7.34 5.76 -14.20
CA LEU A 123 -6.52 6.94 -14.38
C LEU A 123 -5.05 6.61 -14.63
N GLN A 124 -4.51 5.59 -13.95
CA GLN A 124 -3.14 5.11 -14.19
C GLN A 124 -2.97 4.59 -15.63
N HIS A 125 -3.91 3.78 -16.12
CA HIS A 125 -3.90 3.32 -17.51
C HIS A 125 -4.01 4.49 -18.51
N CYS A 126 -4.85 5.48 -18.22
CA CYS A 126 -4.99 6.67 -19.06
C CYS A 126 -3.66 7.44 -19.17
N LYS A 127 -2.98 7.66 -18.03
CA LYS A 127 -1.66 8.32 -17.99
C LYS A 127 -0.59 7.51 -18.73
N ALA A 128 -0.59 6.18 -18.58
CA ALA A 128 0.36 5.29 -19.24
C ALA A 128 0.18 5.31 -20.78
N ARG A 129 -1.07 5.32 -21.27
CA ARG A 129 -1.34 5.47 -22.71
C ARG A 129 -0.86 6.82 -23.24
N GLN A 130 -1.18 7.91 -22.54
CA GLN A 130 -0.80 9.24 -23.01
C GLN A 130 0.72 9.48 -23.02
N SER A 131 1.48 8.83 -22.12
CA SER A 131 2.94 8.92 -22.12
C SER A 131 3.61 8.09 -23.24
N ALA A 132 2.97 7.00 -23.68
CA ALA A 132 3.44 6.20 -24.80
C ALA A 132 3.37 6.96 -26.14
N VAL A 133 2.29 7.73 -26.37
CA VAL A 133 2.08 8.50 -27.62
C VAL A 133 3.08 9.66 -27.78
N VAL A 134 3.71 10.12 -26.70
CA VAL A 134 4.54 11.33 -26.68
C VAL A 134 6.00 11.07 -27.08
N ARG A 135 6.44 9.81 -27.08
CA ARG A 135 7.85 9.46 -27.34
C ARG A 135 8.25 9.54 -28.84
N ASP A 136 7.29 9.62 -29.75
CA ASP A 136 7.57 9.69 -31.21
C ASP A 136 7.65 11.11 -31.79
N ASN A 137 7.12 12.14 -31.12
CA ASN A 137 7.05 13.50 -31.68
C ASN A 137 7.97 14.52 -30.98
N LYS A 138 9.06 14.85 -31.69
CA LYS A 138 9.98 15.96 -31.41
C LYS A 138 9.24 17.31 -31.23
N ARG A 139 9.42 17.93 -30.05
CA ARG A 139 9.21 19.34 -29.62
C ARG A 139 7.89 19.73 -28.92
N ASP A 140 7.98 19.90 -27.60
CA ASP A 140 7.92 21.21 -26.89
C ASP A 140 6.78 22.23 -27.12
N ARG A 141 5.66 21.91 -27.78
CA ARG A 141 4.56 22.90 -27.96
C ARG A 141 3.16 22.49 -27.53
N GLN A 142 2.96 21.28 -27.02
CA GLN A 142 1.61 20.76 -26.68
C GLN A 142 1.51 20.19 -25.26
N GLN A 143 2.28 20.73 -24.32
CA GLN A 143 2.25 20.26 -22.92
C GLN A 143 1.05 20.84 -22.13
N LYS A 144 0.42 21.93 -22.62
CA LYS A 144 -0.58 22.69 -21.85
C LYS A 144 -2.03 22.19 -21.98
N ASP A 145 -2.34 21.30 -22.93
CA ASP A 145 -3.73 20.88 -23.25
C ASP A 145 -3.98 19.36 -23.24
N LYS A 146 -3.23 18.60 -22.44
CA LYS A 146 -3.52 17.16 -22.29
C LYS A 146 -4.61 16.96 -21.23
N ARG A 147 -5.85 17.25 -21.62
CA ARG A 147 -7.02 16.86 -20.83
C ARG A 147 -7.05 15.34 -20.71
N LEU A 148 -7.05 14.84 -19.48
CA LEU A 148 -7.25 13.42 -19.20
C LEU A 148 -8.71 13.07 -19.51
N VAL A 149 -8.92 12.02 -20.31
CA VAL A 149 -10.25 11.51 -20.68
C VAL A 149 -10.29 10.05 -20.27
N LEU A 150 -11.33 9.67 -19.52
CA LEU A 150 -11.60 8.27 -19.20
C LEU A 150 -12.15 7.58 -20.44
N THR A 151 -11.44 6.56 -20.94
CA THR A 151 -11.86 5.80 -22.12
C THR A 151 -12.22 4.36 -21.75
N MET A 152 -12.97 3.68 -22.62
CA MET A 152 -13.31 2.26 -22.44
C MET A 152 -12.08 1.36 -22.41
N GLU A 153 -11.00 1.74 -23.08
CA GLU A 153 -9.74 1.00 -23.04
C GLU A 153 -9.11 1.03 -21.64
N ASP A 154 -9.11 2.19 -20.98
CA ASP A 154 -8.56 2.33 -19.61
C ASP A 154 -9.41 1.57 -18.60
N LEU A 155 -10.73 1.75 -18.69
CA LEU A 155 -11.68 1.16 -17.77
C LEU A 155 -11.70 -0.36 -17.92
N SER A 156 -11.69 -0.89 -19.14
CA SER A 156 -11.67 -2.34 -19.38
C SER A 156 -10.38 -3.00 -18.91
N LYS A 157 -9.24 -2.29 -18.96
CA LYS A 157 -7.97 -2.75 -18.37
C LYS A 157 -8.06 -2.80 -16.85
N ALA A 158 -8.48 -1.71 -16.21
CA ALA A 158 -8.66 -1.65 -14.76
C ALA A 158 -9.60 -2.76 -14.27
N MET A 159 -10.77 -2.89 -14.91
CA MET A 159 -11.80 -3.87 -14.53
C MET A 159 -11.39 -5.33 -14.73
N ARG A 160 -10.45 -5.61 -15.63
CA ARG A 160 -9.94 -6.96 -15.85
C ARG A 160 -9.17 -7.47 -14.62
N GLU A 161 -8.50 -6.59 -13.89
CA GLU A 161 -7.79 -6.94 -12.65
C GLU A 161 -8.76 -7.37 -11.54
N TYR A 162 -9.98 -6.82 -11.55
CA TYR A 162 -11.10 -7.22 -10.68
C TYR A 162 -11.91 -8.41 -11.22
N GLY A 163 -11.48 -9.04 -12.32
CA GLY A 163 -12.18 -10.20 -12.92
C GLY A 163 -13.41 -9.85 -13.78
N VAL A 164 -13.63 -8.57 -14.07
CA VAL A 164 -14.76 -8.11 -14.89
C VAL A 164 -14.32 -7.97 -16.35
N ASN A 165 -14.92 -8.75 -17.23
CA ASN A 165 -14.57 -8.75 -18.65
C ASN A 165 -15.53 -7.89 -19.49
N MET A 166 -15.10 -6.66 -19.80
CA MET A 166 -15.86 -5.75 -20.66
C MET A 166 -15.52 -5.98 -22.15
N LYS A 167 -16.44 -6.60 -22.90
CA LYS A 167 -16.35 -6.72 -24.38
C LYS A 167 -17.18 -5.62 -25.01
N HIS A 168 -16.56 -4.52 -25.39
CA HIS A 168 -17.19 -3.52 -26.24
C HIS A 168 -16.65 -3.67 -27.67
N PRO A 169 -17.46 -4.11 -28.65
CA PRO A 169 -17.03 -4.11 -30.04
C PRO A 169 -16.82 -2.66 -30.52
N GLU A 170 -15.78 -2.41 -31.31
CA GLU A 170 -15.47 -1.05 -31.80
C GLU A 170 -16.57 -0.50 -32.73
N TYR A 171 -17.31 -1.39 -33.38
CA TYR A 171 -18.38 -1.08 -34.30
C TYR A 171 -19.43 -2.19 -34.27
N PHE A 172 -20.69 -1.79 -34.44
CA PHE A 172 -21.80 -2.71 -34.66
C PHE A 172 -22.00 -2.88 -36.17
N ALA A 173 -21.99 -4.13 -36.62
CA ALA A 173 -22.33 -4.50 -37.99
C ALA A 173 -23.69 -5.21 -37.95
N ASP A 174 -24.75 -4.55 -38.43
CA ASP A 174 -26.10 -5.12 -38.56
C ASP A 174 -26.17 -6.37 -39.44
N SER A 175 -25.08 -6.68 -40.16
CA SER A 175 -24.97 -7.89 -40.97
C SER A 175 -23.52 -8.39 -41.02
N PRO A 176 -23.28 -9.71 -40.98
CA PRO A 176 -21.94 -10.30 -41.04
C PRO A 176 -21.19 -10.05 -42.36
N SER A 177 -21.84 -9.43 -43.36
CA SER A 177 -21.27 -8.99 -44.63
C SER A 177 -20.81 -7.52 -44.64
N ALA A 178 -21.04 -6.75 -43.57
CA ALA A 178 -20.60 -5.37 -43.50
C ALA A 178 -19.07 -5.31 -43.41
N GLY A 179 -18.41 -5.05 -44.54
CA GLY A 179 -16.95 -5.03 -44.68
C GLY A 179 -16.41 -6.05 -45.70
N SER A 180 -17.23 -6.99 -46.18
CA SER A 180 -16.88 -7.76 -47.38
C SER A 180 -17.15 -6.89 -48.60
N VAL A 181 -16.15 -6.15 -49.07
CA VAL A 181 -16.14 -5.71 -50.46
C VAL A 181 -16.24 -6.98 -51.30
N PRO A 182 -17.33 -7.20 -52.08
CA PRO A 182 -17.31 -8.28 -53.05
C PRO A 182 -16.16 -7.93 -53.98
N ALA A 183 -15.12 -8.77 -54.00
CA ALA A 183 -14.09 -8.69 -55.01
C ALA A 183 -14.82 -8.81 -56.34
N SER A 184 -15.07 -7.67 -56.99
CA SER A 184 -15.62 -7.61 -58.33
C SER A 184 -14.66 -8.39 -59.21
N ARG A 185 -15.03 -9.65 -59.45
CA ARG A 185 -14.34 -10.56 -60.33
C ARG A 185 -15.11 -10.58 -61.65
N GLU A 186 -14.34 -10.58 -62.74
CA GLU A 186 -14.73 -10.66 -64.15
C GLU A 186 -15.10 -9.33 -64.82
N LYS A 187 -14.62 -9.02 -66.03
CA LYS A 187 -13.89 -9.82 -67.04
C LYS A 187 -13.14 -8.88 -67.97
#